data_AF-A0A969VFY5-F1
#
_entry.id   AF-A0A969VFY5-F1
#
_cell.length_a   1.000
_cell.length_b   1.000
_cell.length_c   1.000
_cell.angle_alpha   90.00
_cell.angle_beta   90.00
_cell.angle_gamma   90.00
#
_symmetry.space_group_name_H-M   'P 1'
#
loop_
_entity.id
_entity.type
_entity.pdbx_description
1 polymer ?
#
loop_
_entity_poly.entity_id
_entity_poly.type
_entity_poly.pdbx_seq_one_letter_code
_entity_poly.pdbx_strand_id
1 'polypeptide(L)'
;MRLPLLNDLDPRSQYSPWWSLQNIQLTYDGVKNLQIYGGVKNFLNWTPNKGNPFIIARTNDPFDKDVQFNGNGQVIANASNPYGLTFDPTYVYAPNQGARLFLGLRYNFR
;
A
#
# COMPACT_ATOMS: atom_id res chain seq x y z
N MET A 1 13.91 -0.75 5.88
CA MET A 1 14.31 0.28 4.89
C MET A 1 13.91 1.65 5.44
N ARG A 2 14.65 2.72 5.11
CA ARG A 2 14.24 4.09 5.51
C ARG A 2 13.11 4.57 4.60
N LEU A 3 12.07 5.16 5.17
CA LEU A 3 10.86 5.60 4.46
C LEU A 3 10.83 7.13 4.34
N PRO A 4 10.19 7.67 3.28
CA PRO A 4 10.08 9.11 3.08
C PRO A 4 9.00 9.69 4.02
N LEU A 5 9.42 10.40 5.06
CA LEU A 5 8.55 11.22 5.89
C LEU A 5 8.50 12.64 5.32
N LEU A 6 7.36 13.32 5.46
CA LEU A 6 7.19 14.69 4.93
C LEU A 6 7.85 15.74 5.82
N ASN A 7 7.87 15.51 7.14
CA ASN A 7 8.46 16.39 8.14
C ASN A 7 8.65 15.61 9.46
N ASP A 8 9.21 16.25 10.49
CA ASP A 8 9.46 15.64 11.80
C ASP A 8 8.18 15.38 12.63
N LEU A 9 7.04 15.99 12.26
CA LEU A 9 5.74 15.79 12.89
C LEU A 9 4.93 14.64 12.25
N ASP A 10 5.44 14.03 11.19
CA ASP A 10 4.79 12.92 10.51
C ASP A 10 4.69 11.70 11.44
N PRO A 11 3.49 11.23 11.81
CA PRO A 11 3.32 10.15 12.78
C PRO A 11 3.63 8.76 12.19
N ARG A 12 3.98 8.68 10.90
CA ARG A 12 4.34 7.43 10.23
C ARG A 12 5.74 6.97 10.67
N SER A 13 5.97 5.65 10.69
CA SER A 13 7.28 5.10 11.03
C SER A 13 8.37 5.50 10.03
N GLN A 14 9.50 5.98 10.54
CA GLN A 14 10.67 6.32 9.71
C GLN A 14 11.29 5.09 9.02
N TYR A 15 11.03 3.89 9.55
CA TYR A 15 11.58 2.64 9.05
C TYR A 15 10.49 1.59 8.82
N SER A 16 10.62 0.85 7.72
CA SER A 16 9.82 -0.34 7.50
C SER A 16 10.27 -1.49 8.40
N PRO A 17 9.33 -2.27 8.97
CA PRO A 17 9.68 -3.53 9.61
C PRO A 17 10.15 -4.55 8.56
N TRP A 18 10.68 -5.66 9.04
CA TRP A 18 10.90 -6.84 8.20
C TRP A 18 9.56 -7.50 7.91
N TRP A 19 9.30 -7.81 6.63
CA TRP A 19 8.05 -8.45 6.22
C TRP A 19 8.29 -9.44 5.09
N SER A 20 7.33 -10.34 4.89
CA SER A 20 7.36 -11.33 3.82
C SER A 20 5.98 -11.43 3.17
N LEU A 21 5.97 -11.56 1.84
CA LEU A 21 4.79 -11.90 1.06
C LEU A 21 4.96 -13.28 0.50
N GLN A 22 4.10 -14.20 0.93
CA GLN A 22 4.05 -15.54 0.37
C GLN A 22 2.82 -15.65 -0.53
N ASN A 23 3.02 -16.13 -1.76
CA ASN A 23 1.96 -16.38 -2.72
C ASN A 23 2.03 -17.85 -3.10
N ILE A 24 0.90 -18.55 -3.01
CA ILE A 24 0.80 -19.97 -3.29
C ILE A 24 -0.18 -20.14 -4.45
N GLN A 25 0.24 -20.85 -5.49
CA GLN A 25 -0.62 -21.21 -6.63
C GLN A 25 -0.51 -22.71 -6.87
N LEU A 26 -1.67 -23.33 -7.08
CA LEU A 26 -1.82 -24.69 -7.54
C LEU A 26 -2.36 -24.65 -8.97
N THR A 27 -1.80 -25.52 -9.83
CA THR A 27 -2.24 -25.69 -11.21
C THR A 27 -2.56 -27.16 -11.41
N TYR A 28 -3.74 -27.45 -11.96
CA TYR A 28 -4.18 -28.75 -12.40
C TYR A 28 -4.23 -28.77 -13.94
N ASP A 29 -3.45 -29.66 -14.54
CA ASP A 29 -3.26 -29.80 -16.00
C ASP A 29 -3.71 -31.17 -16.53
N GLY A 30 -4.46 -31.94 -15.73
CA GLY A 30 -4.95 -33.26 -16.12
C GLY A 30 -6.02 -33.28 -17.22
N VAL A 31 -6.45 -32.11 -17.73
CA VAL A 31 -7.42 -32.01 -18.82
C VAL A 31 -6.72 -31.60 -20.11
N LYS A 32 -6.96 -32.35 -21.18
CA LYS A 32 -6.40 -32.05 -22.50
C LYS A 32 -6.76 -30.61 -22.93
N ASN A 33 -5.74 -29.83 -23.26
CA ASN A 33 -5.83 -28.42 -23.67
C ASN A 33 -6.43 -27.45 -22.62
N LEU A 34 -6.77 -27.88 -21.40
CA LEU A 34 -7.34 -27.05 -20.34
C LEU A 34 -6.57 -27.17 -19.02
N GLN A 35 -6.16 -26.04 -18.47
CA GLN A 35 -5.53 -25.95 -17.16
C GLN A 35 -6.41 -25.14 -16.22
N ILE A 36 -6.66 -25.68 -15.03
CA ILE A 36 -7.38 -25.00 -13.95
C ILE A 36 -6.32 -24.58 -12.93
N TYR A 37 -6.28 -23.32 -12.54
CA TYR A 37 -5.34 -22.87 -11.52
C TYR A 37 -6.03 -21.99 -10.50
N GLY A 38 -5.58 -22.08 -9.26
CA GLY A 38 -6.10 -21.29 -8.17
C GLY A 38 -5.06 -21.12 -7.09
N GLY A 39 -5.27 -20.16 -6.20
CA GLY A 39 -4.29 -19.89 -5.17
C GLY A 39 -4.66 -18.76 -4.25
N VAL A 40 -3.74 -18.50 -3.34
CA VAL A 40 -3.79 -17.40 -2.39
C VAL A 40 -2.59 -16.49 -2.62
N LYS A 41 -2.86 -15.20 -2.78
CA LYS A 41 -1.82 -14.16 -2.75
C LYS A 41 -1.78 -13.56 -1.36
N ASN A 42 -0.58 -13.16 -0.94
CA ASN A 42 -0.34 -12.56 0.37
C ASN A 42 -0.88 -13.44 1.51
N PHE A 43 -0.45 -14.70 1.55
CA PHE A 43 -0.92 -15.71 2.51
C PHE A 43 -0.74 -15.29 3.97
N LEU A 44 0.34 -14.57 4.29
CA LEU A 44 0.60 -14.01 5.63
C LEU A 44 -0.26 -12.78 5.96
N ASN A 45 -1.12 -12.36 5.03
CA ASN A 45 -2.01 -11.20 5.16
C ASN A 45 -1.27 -9.92 5.59
N TRP A 46 -0.10 -9.66 5.02
CA TRP A 46 0.72 -8.50 5.38
C TRP A 46 0.29 -7.25 4.58
N THR A 47 0.10 -6.12 5.26
CA THR A 47 -0.10 -4.82 4.62
C THR A 47 0.68 -3.75 5.38
N PRO A 48 1.22 -2.71 4.71
CA PRO A 48 2.05 -1.70 5.36
C PRO A 48 1.25 -0.85 6.37
N ASN A 49 -0.09 -0.84 6.24
CA ASN A 49 -1.01 -0.17 7.17
C ASN A 49 -1.02 -0.78 8.57
N LYS A 50 -0.54 -2.02 8.74
CA LYS A 50 -0.44 -2.64 10.06
C LYS A 50 0.71 -1.98 10.84
N GLY A 51 0.35 -1.09 11.76
CA GLY A 51 1.31 -0.37 12.61
C GLY A 51 1.59 1.06 12.17
N ASN A 52 0.89 1.60 11.17
CA ASN A 52 0.89 3.02 10.84
C ASN A 52 -0.55 3.57 10.98
N PRO A 53 -0.72 4.85 11.35
CA PRO A 53 -2.05 5.47 11.42
C PRO A 53 -2.70 5.62 10.04
N PHE A 54 -1.87 5.84 9.01
CA PHE A 54 -2.26 5.91 7.60
C PHE A 54 -1.02 5.64 6.74
N ILE A 55 -1.26 5.30 5.46
CA ILE A 55 -0.20 5.04 4.48
C ILE A 55 -0.06 6.14 3.45
N ILE A 56 -1.18 6.74 3.07
CA ILE A 56 -1.23 7.89 2.18
C ILE A 56 -1.62 9.09 3.04
N ALA A 57 -0.76 10.11 3.11
CA ALA A 57 -1.11 11.32 3.82
C ALA A 57 -2.21 12.09 3.07
N ARG A 58 -3.11 12.75 3.80
CA ARG A 58 -4.22 13.58 3.28
C ARG A 58 -5.02 12.97 2.12
N THR A 59 -5.41 11.70 2.21
CA THR A 59 -6.22 11.04 1.15
C THR A 59 -7.57 11.74 0.89
N ASN A 60 -8.09 12.48 1.87
CA ASN A 60 -9.31 13.27 1.77
C ASN A 60 -9.15 14.59 1.00
N ASP A 61 -7.93 15.06 0.78
CA ASP A 61 -7.62 16.30 0.06
C ASP A 61 -6.39 16.07 -0.85
N PRO A 62 -6.54 15.33 -1.95
CA PRO A 62 -5.43 14.89 -2.80
C PRO A 62 -4.77 16.01 -3.62
N PHE A 63 -5.33 17.23 -3.56
CA PHE A 63 -4.85 18.40 -4.28
C PHE A 63 -4.49 19.55 -3.32
N ASP A 64 -4.37 19.27 -2.02
CA ASP A 64 -3.96 20.22 -0.99
C ASP A 64 -4.77 21.54 -0.97
N LYS A 65 -6.08 21.47 -1.24
CA LYS A 65 -6.96 22.65 -1.30
C LYS A 65 -7.11 23.34 0.05
N ASP A 66 -7.07 22.56 1.13
CA ASP A 66 -7.24 23.06 2.50
C ASP A 66 -5.90 23.14 3.27
N VAL A 67 -4.77 23.03 2.56
CA VAL A 67 -3.43 23.11 3.15
C VAL A 67 -2.96 24.56 3.19
N GLN A 68 -2.47 25.00 4.34
CA GLN A 68 -1.94 26.34 4.54
C GLN A 68 -0.42 26.34 4.39
N PHE A 69 0.10 27.28 3.60
CA PHE A 69 1.52 27.46 3.37
C PHE A 69 2.01 28.78 3.98
N ASN A 70 3.21 28.79 4.54
CA ASN A 70 3.88 30.01 5.02
C ASN A 70 4.46 30.82 3.84
N GLY A 71 4.99 32.02 4.15
CA GLY A 71 5.63 32.88 3.15
C GLY A 71 6.85 32.27 2.44
N ASN A 72 7.37 31.14 2.94
CA ASN A 72 8.48 30.38 2.34
C ASN A 72 8.00 29.13 1.56
N GLY A 73 6.68 28.95 1.40
CA GLY A 73 6.10 27.81 0.70
C GLY A 73 6.10 26.49 1.48
N GLN A 74 6.33 26.53 2.80
CA GLN A 74 6.27 25.34 3.67
C GLN A 74 4.90 25.19 4.29
N VAL A 75 4.46 23.95 4.52
CA VAL A 75 3.18 23.64 5.14
C VAL A 75 3.15 24.05 6.61
N ILE A 76 2.07 24.68 7.05
CA ILE A 76 1.83 25.06 8.44
C ILE A 76 0.84 24.07 9.07
N ALA A 77 1.15 23.62 10.29
CA ALA A 77 0.22 22.82 11.08
C ALA A 77 -0.94 23.69 11.60
N ASN A 78 -2.17 23.19 11.48
CA ASN A 78 -3.39 23.86 11.95
C ASN A 78 -4.36 22.84 12.56
N ALA A 79 -5.53 23.29 13.05
CA ALA A 79 -6.51 22.41 13.70
C ALA A 79 -7.03 21.26 12.80
N SER A 80 -7.08 21.46 11.48
CA SER A 80 -7.49 20.45 10.49
C SER A 80 -6.31 19.58 9.99
N ASN A 81 -5.08 20.10 10.08
CA ASN A 81 -3.84 19.44 9.67
C ASN A 81 -2.78 19.56 10.78
N PRO A 82 -2.93 18.85 11.91
CA PRO A 82 -2.05 19.02 13.07
C PRO A 82 -0.60 18.57 12.80
N TYR A 83 -0.39 17.71 11.80
CA TYR A 83 0.92 17.19 11.41
C TYR A 83 1.54 17.95 10.22
N GLY A 84 0.88 19.00 9.71
CA GLY A 84 1.39 19.81 8.60
C GLY A 84 1.74 18.99 7.36
N LEU A 85 0.91 18.00 7.00
CA LEU A 85 1.17 17.10 5.87
C LEU A 85 0.52 17.62 4.59
N THR A 86 1.11 17.32 3.45
CA THR A 86 0.48 17.40 2.12
C THR A 86 0.00 16.02 1.69
N PHE A 87 -0.74 15.94 0.59
CA PHE A 87 -1.03 14.67 -0.04
C PHE A 87 0.27 13.97 -0.45
N ASP A 88 0.46 12.75 0.06
CA ASP A 88 1.67 11.97 -0.22
C ASP A 88 1.36 10.47 -0.34
N PRO A 89 1.44 9.91 -1.57
CA PRO A 89 1.31 8.48 -1.81
C PRO A 89 2.64 7.72 -1.81
N THR A 90 3.79 8.39 -1.57
CA THR A 90 5.13 7.81 -1.79
C THR A 90 5.62 6.90 -0.66
N TYR A 91 5.00 6.95 0.52
CA TYR A 91 5.35 6.13 1.69
C TYR A 91 5.03 4.62 1.54
N VAL A 92 4.49 4.19 0.40
CA VAL A 92 4.12 2.78 0.15
C VAL A 92 5.35 1.92 -0.12
N TYR A 93 5.65 0.96 0.76
CA TYR A 93 6.77 0.02 0.63
C TYR A 93 6.36 -1.45 0.51
N ALA A 94 5.06 -1.76 0.59
CA ALA A 94 4.49 -3.10 0.46
C ALA A 94 3.08 -3.01 -0.14
N PRO A 95 2.47 -4.12 -0.61
CA PRO A 95 1.13 -4.10 -1.17
C PRO A 95 0.08 -3.65 -0.15
N ASN A 96 -0.81 -2.75 -0.59
CA ASN A 96 -1.93 -2.27 0.23
C ASN A 96 -3.08 -3.29 0.33
N GLN A 97 -3.04 -4.36 -0.49
CA GLN A 97 -4.05 -5.42 -0.49
C GLN A 97 -3.61 -6.60 0.37
N GLY A 98 -4.50 -7.03 1.28
CA GLY A 98 -4.30 -8.19 2.15
C GLY A 98 -4.37 -9.53 1.43
N ALA A 99 -4.59 -10.60 2.20
CA ALA A 99 -4.76 -11.95 1.68
C ALA A 99 -5.95 -12.01 0.71
N ARG A 100 -5.74 -12.61 -0.46
CA ARG A 100 -6.80 -12.77 -1.47
C ARG A 100 -6.71 -14.10 -2.18
N LEU A 101 -7.88 -14.70 -2.43
CA LEU A 101 -8.02 -15.91 -3.23
C LEU A 101 -8.21 -15.54 -4.70
N PHE A 102 -7.72 -16.41 -5.59
CA PHE A 102 -7.99 -16.32 -7.02
C PHE A 102 -8.18 -17.70 -7.62
N LEU A 103 -8.97 -17.76 -8.70
CA LEU A 103 -9.23 -18.94 -9.51
C LEU A 103 -9.22 -18.52 -10.97
N GLY A 104 -8.67 -19.35 -11.85
CA GLY A 104 -8.57 -19.09 -13.28
C GLY A 104 -8.52 -20.36 -14.12
N LEU A 105 -8.79 -20.18 -15.40
CA LEU A 105 -8.78 -21.21 -16.43
C LEU A 105 -7.85 -20.75 -17.56
N ARG A 106 -7.03 -21.66 -18.07
CA ARG A 106 -6.19 -21.44 -19.25
C ARG A 106 -6.47 -22.51 -20.28
N TYR A 107 -6.80 -22.09 -21.50
CA TYR A 107 -7.02 -22.98 -22.63
C TYR A 107 -5.91 -22.82 -23.66
N ASN A 108 -5.33 -23.93 -24.12
CA ASN A 108 -4.26 -23.95 -25.11
C ASN A 108 -4.80 -24.41 -26.47
N PHE A 109 -4.71 -23.55 -27.49
CA PHE A 109 -5.24 -23.81 -28.85
C PHE A 109 -4.28 -24.52 -29.81
N ARG A 110 -3.18 -25.13 -29.29
CA ARG A 110 -2.24 -25.90 -30.12
C ARG A 110 -2.78 -27.28 -30.46
#